data_AF-A0AAE1MU78-F1
#
_entry.id   AF-A0AAE1MU78-F1
#
_cell.length_a   1.000
_cell.length_b   1.000
_cell.length_c   1.000
_cell.angle_alpha   90.00
_cell.angle_beta   90.00
_cell.angle_gamma   90.00
#
_symmetry.space_group_name_H-M   'P 1'
#
loop_
_entity.id
_entity.type
_entity.pdbx_description
1 polymer ?
#
loop_
_entity_poly.entity_id
_entity_poly.type
_entity_poly.pdbx_seq_one_letter_code
_entity_poly.pdbx_strand_id
1 'polypeptide(L)'
;MRQKVKLTTLRHRWTVHRGKSAEQKDLIFRVERSHPLEMKARLEVFLAENNDDDSRFELVKTYSDLCCRVYRGDCVIAQVTEGLPTRSFFKRKESFRVKINEGVDYAFIFALLAIFTVNDFI
;
A
#
# COMPACT_ATOMS: atom_id res chain seq x y z
N MET A 1 5.78 23.30 -33.04
CA MET A 1 5.76 21.91 -32.56
C MET A 1 5.15 21.88 -31.17
N ARG A 2 3.95 21.30 -30.99
CA ARG A 2 3.34 21.12 -29.66
C ARG A 2 3.74 19.75 -29.14
N GLN A 3 4.68 19.72 -28.18
CA GLN A 3 4.96 18.49 -27.45
C GLN A 3 3.78 18.21 -26.51
N LYS A 4 2.94 17.23 -26.85
CA LYS A 4 2.02 16.63 -25.88
C LYS A 4 2.91 15.89 -24.89
N VAL A 5 3.17 16.49 -23.73
CA VAL A 5 3.71 15.76 -22.59
C VAL A 5 2.69 14.66 -22.29
N LYS A 6 3.02 13.43 -22.65
CA LYS A 6 2.25 12.26 -22.25
C LYS A 6 2.45 12.15 -20.74
N LEU A 7 1.46 12.62 -19.98
CA LEU A 7 1.41 12.62 -18.52
C LEU A 7 1.33 11.19 -17.92
N THR A 8 1.81 10.17 -18.64
CA THR A 8 1.62 8.74 -18.37
C THR A 8 2.74 8.12 -17.54
N THR A 9 3.79 8.85 -17.19
CA THR A 9 5.03 8.30 -16.59
C THR A 9 5.27 8.65 -15.12
N LEU A 10 4.30 9.26 -14.42
CA LEU A 10 4.40 9.54 -12.98
C LEU A 10 3.64 8.53 -12.11
N ARG A 11 3.14 7.43 -12.67
CA ARG A 11 2.57 6.34 -11.88
C ARG A 11 3.70 5.42 -11.43
N HIS A 12 4.07 5.53 -10.16
CA HIS A 12 4.97 4.57 -9.54
C HIS A 12 4.29 3.20 -9.48
N ARG A 13 5.04 2.17 -9.90
CA ARG A 13 4.57 0.77 -9.96
C ARG A 13 5.59 -0.11 -9.26
N TRP A 14 5.11 -1.06 -8.49
CA TRP A 14 5.93 -2.05 -7.79
C TRP A 14 5.41 -3.46 -8.11
N THR A 15 6.32 -4.42 -8.16
CA THR A 15 5.99 -5.83 -8.33
C THR A 15 6.57 -6.62 -7.17
N VAL A 16 5.78 -7.53 -6.62
CA VAL A 16 6.19 -8.39 -5.51
C VAL A 16 6.29 -9.82 -6.04
N HIS A 17 7.48 -10.40 -5.89
CA HIS A 17 7.80 -11.72 -6.39
C HIS A 17 8.14 -12.68 -5.25
N ARG A 18 8.00 -13.97 -5.50
CA ARG A 18 8.29 -15.03 -4.54
C ARG A 18 9.80 -15.15 -4.30
N GLY A 19 10.20 -15.11 -3.03
CA GLY A 19 11.59 -15.29 -2.63
C GLY A 19 12.51 -14.21 -3.21
N LYS A 20 13.62 -14.63 -3.82
CA LYS A 20 14.60 -13.73 -4.47
C LYS A 20 14.45 -13.70 -6.00
N SER A 21 13.36 -14.24 -6.53
CA SER A 21 13.12 -14.28 -7.97
C SER A 21 12.64 -12.93 -8.48
N ALA A 22 12.99 -12.62 -9.73
CA ALA A 22 12.40 -11.52 -10.51
C ALA A 22 11.61 -12.04 -11.72
N GLU A 23 11.41 -13.36 -11.80
CA GLU A 23 10.71 -13.98 -12.92
C GLU A 23 9.20 -13.72 -12.86
N GLN A 24 8.58 -13.61 -14.03
CA GLN A 24 7.14 -13.36 -14.15
C GLN A 24 6.28 -14.51 -13.59
N LYS A 25 6.79 -15.75 -13.62
CA LYS A 25 6.13 -16.93 -13.01
C LYS A 25 6.06 -16.85 -11.49
N ASP A 26 6.94 -16.07 -10.88
CA ASP A 26 7.04 -15.89 -9.43
C ASP A 26 6.37 -14.60 -8.97
N LEU A 27 5.68 -13.87 -9.87
CA LEU A 27 4.93 -12.68 -9.51
C LEU A 27 3.75 -13.08 -8.61
N ILE A 28 3.65 -12.44 -7.45
CA ILE A 28 2.53 -12.62 -6.51
C ILE A 28 1.48 -11.55 -6.77
N PHE A 29 1.90 -10.28 -6.77
CA PHE A 29 1.02 -9.14 -7.05
C PHE A 29 1.79 -7.92 -7.56
N ARG A 30 1.06 -7.00 -8.17
CA ARG A 30 1.52 -5.68 -8.61
C ARG A 30 0.82 -4.61 -7.80
N VAL A 31 1.52 -3.51 -7.55
CA VAL A 31 1.00 -2.34 -6.83
C VAL A 31 1.20 -1.12 -7.70
N GLU A 32 0.17 -0.31 -7.86
CA GLU A 32 0.22 0.91 -8.65
C GLU A 32 -0.35 2.08 -7.86
N ARG A 33 0.25 3.26 -8.01
CA ARG A 33 -0.35 4.48 -7.45
C ARG A 33 -1.48 4.96 -8.37
N SER A 34 -2.69 5.14 -7.81
CA SER A 34 -3.91 5.52 -8.55
C SER A 34 -3.70 6.80 -9.37
N HIS A 35 -3.28 7.88 -8.71
CA HIS A 35 -3.07 9.18 -9.32
C HIS A 35 -1.94 9.99 -8.64
N PRO A 36 -0.98 10.54 -9.40
CA PRO A 36 0.06 11.42 -8.84
C PRO A 36 -0.44 12.75 -8.25
N LEU A 37 -1.69 13.16 -8.50
CA LEU A 37 -2.25 14.44 -8.06
C LEU A 37 -3.23 14.31 -6.88
N GLU A 38 -3.51 13.09 -6.42
CA GLU A 38 -4.39 12.90 -5.27
C GLU A 38 -3.70 13.34 -3.97
N MET A 39 -4.34 14.23 -3.19
CA MET A 39 -3.87 14.67 -1.88
C MET A 39 -3.72 13.51 -0.88
N LYS A 40 -4.47 12.42 -1.08
CA LYS A 40 -4.35 11.20 -0.28
C LYS A 40 -3.70 10.14 -1.14
N ALA A 41 -2.53 9.64 -0.72
CA ALA A 41 -1.90 8.53 -1.40
C ALA A 41 -2.83 7.31 -1.39
N ARG A 42 -3.11 6.76 -2.57
CA ARG A 42 -3.83 5.51 -2.76
C ARG A 42 -3.00 4.57 -3.62
N LEU A 43 -2.91 3.32 -3.19
CA LEU A 43 -2.26 2.24 -3.91
C LEU A 43 -3.30 1.20 -4.29
N GLU A 44 -3.38 0.89 -5.56
CA GLU A 44 -4.19 -0.19 -6.11
C GLU A 44 -3.32 -1.44 -6.23
N VAL A 45 -3.86 -2.58 -5.84
CA VAL A 45 -3.13 -3.85 -5.81
C VAL A 45 -3.83 -4.85 -6.72
N PHE A 46 -3.05 -5.46 -7.61
CA PHE A 46 -3.50 -6.41 -8.62
C PHE A 46 -2.79 -7.73 -8.40
N LEU A 47 -3.53 -8.79 -8.08
CA LEU A 47 -2.97 -10.14 -7.94
C LEU A 47 -2.56 -10.70 -9.31
N ALA A 48 -1.51 -11.52 -9.35
CA ALA A 48 -0.99 -12.07 -10.61
C ALA A 48 -1.95 -13.04 -11.32
N GLU A 49 -2.81 -13.72 -10.56
CA GLU A 49 -3.68 -14.80 -11.07
C GLU A 49 -5.04 -14.31 -11.59
N ASN A 50 -5.43 -13.05 -11.31
CA ASN A 50 -6.79 -12.59 -11.60
C ASN A 50 -6.82 -11.51 -12.69
N ASN A 51 -7.49 -11.83 -13.80
CA ASN A 51 -7.86 -10.88 -14.86
C ASN A 51 -9.21 -10.18 -14.58
N ASP A 52 -9.91 -10.58 -13.52
CA ASP A 52 -11.24 -10.06 -13.17
C ASP A 52 -11.20 -8.94 -12.13
N ASP A 53 -12.13 -8.01 -12.32
CA ASP A 53 -12.35 -6.76 -11.57
C ASP A 53 -12.62 -6.99 -10.06
N ASP A 54 -12.88 -8.22 -9.63
CA ASP A 54 -13.23 -8.64 -8.27
C ASP A 54 -12.04 -8.81 -7.31
N SER A 55 -10.81 -8.70 -7.79
CA SER A 55 -9.59 -8.81 -6.96
C SER A 55 -8.89 -7.48 -6.71
N ARG A 56 -9.68 -6.41 -6.62
CA ARG A 56 -9.18 -5.09 -6.26
C ARG A 56 -8.97 -4.99 -4.75
N PHE A 57 -7.71 -4.98 -4.35
CA PHE A 57 -7.32 -4.49 -3.04
C PHE A 57 -6.81 -3.07 -3.16
N GLU A 58 -7.11 -2.26 -2.15
CA GLU A 58 -6.72 -0.85 -2.14
C GLU A 58 -6.11 -0.50 -0.79
N LEU A 59 -4.97 0.17 -0.80
CA LEU A 59 -4.39 0.79 0.38
C LEU A 59 -4.61 2.30 0.29
N VAL A 60 -5.29 2.86 1.29
CA VAL A 60 -5.64 4.28 1.33
C VAL A 60 -4.98 4.95 2.55
N LYS A 61 -4.23 6.02 2.29
CA LYS A 61 -3.68 6.90 3.34
C LYS A 61 -4.81 7.66 4.04
N THR A 62 -4.75 7.71 5.36
CA THR A 62 -5.61 8.54 6.21
C THR A 62 -4.90 9.86 6.53
N TYR A 63 -5.56 10.81 7.18
CA TYR A 63 -5.04 12.18 7.40
C TYR A 63 -3.68 12.30 8.11
N SER A 64 -3.21 11.26 8.79
CA SER A 64 -1.88 11.23 9.42
C SER A 64 -0.86 10.49 8.57
N ASP A 65 0.42 10.86 8.69
CA ASP A 65 1.52 10.30 7.89
C ASP A 65 1.68 8.78 7.99
N LEU A 66 1.25 8.17 9.10
CA LEU A 66 1.43 6.74 9.37
C LEU A 66 0.11 5.95 9.43
N CYS A 67 -1.05 6.60 9.30
CA CYS A 67 -2.34 5.92 9.36
C CYS A 67 -2.80 5.50 7.96
N CYS A 68 -3.09 4.22 7.76
CA CYS A 68 -3.62 3.70 6.50
C CYS A 68 -4.66 2.60 6.74
N ARG A 69 -5.47 2.34 5.71
CA ARG A 69 -6.45 1.26 5.68
C ARG A 69 -6.26 0.46 4.40
N VAL A 70 -6.33 -0.86 4.53
CA VAL A 70 -6.31 -1.80 3.41
C VAL A 70 -7.72 -2.33 3.23
N TYR A 71 -8.22 -2.25 2.00
CA TYR A 71 -9.55 -2.66 1.59
C TYR A 71 -9.47 -3.84 0.62
N ARG A 72 -10.54 -4.63 0.62
CA ARG A 72 -10.88 -5.60 -0.41
C ARG A 72 -12.30 -5.25 -0.87
N GLY A 73 -12.45 -4.67 -2.05
CA GLY A 73 -13.69 -3.97 -2.40
C GLY A 73 -14.05 -2.92 -1.34
N ASP A 74 -15.28 -2.96 -0.81
CA ASP A 74 -15.73 -2.04 0.23
C ASP A 74 -15.39 -2.48 1.68
N CYS A 75 -14.77 -3.65 1.86
CA CYS A 75 -14.48 -4.20 3.17
C CYS A 75 -13.06 -3.83 3.64
N VAL A 76 -12.95 -3.23 4.84
CA VAL A 76 -11.64 -3.01 5.50
C VAL A 76 -11.11 -4.34 6.01
N ILE A 77 -9.95 -4.78 5.50
CA ILE A 77 -9.29 -6.04 5.89
C ILE A 77 -8.11 -5.81 6.84
N ALA A 78 -7.51 -4.62 6.81
CA ALA A 78 -6.48 -4.22 7.76
C ALA A 78 -6.50 -2.70 7.98
N GLN A 79 -6.07 -2.28 9.17
CA GLN A 79 -5.97 -0.88 9.55
C GLN A 79 -4.71 -0.62 10.37
N VAL A 80 -3.98 0.42 10.00
CA VAL A 80 -2.89 0.99 10.80
C VAL A 80 -3.39 2.23 11.50
N THR A 81 -3.26 2.25 12.82
CA THR A 81 -3.58 3.39 13.68
C THR A 81 -2.36 3.79 14.49
N GLU A 82 -2.22 5.09 14.78
CA GLU A 82 -1.27 5.57 15.77
C GLU A 82 -1.50 4.87 17.12
N GLY A 83 -0.41 4.43 17.74
CA GLY A 83 -0.42 3.92 19.09
C GLY A 83 -0.59 5.07 20.08
N LEU A 84 -1.35 4.82 21.15
CA LEU A 84 -1.46 5.77 22.25
C LEU A 84 -0.05 6.13 22.77
N PRO A 85 0.23 7.41 23.07
CA PRO A 85 1.49 7.78 23.68
C PRO A 85 1.61 7.04 25.02
N THR A 86 2.51 6.08 25.10
CA THR A 86 2.93 5.51 26.39
C THR A 86 3.48 6.65 27.23
N ARG A 87 3.02 6.75 28.49
CA ARG A 87 3.16 7.85 29.48
C ARG A 87 4.60 8.26 29.86
N SER A 88 5.61 7.91 29.07
CA SER A 88 7.01 8.26 29.30
C SER A 88 7.33 9.59 28.61
N PHE A 89 7.35 10.65 29.41
CA PHE A 89 7.67 12.04 29.05
C PHE A 89 9.04 12.27 28.37
N PHE A 90 9.90 11.24 28.23
CA PHE A 90 11.30 11.42 27.81
C PHE A 90 11.70 10.80 26.46
N LYS A 91 10.82 10.05 25.78
CA LYS A 91 11.13 9.51 24.43
C LYS A 91 9.87 9.53 23.57
N ARG A 92 9.86 10.39 22.54
CA ARG A 92 8.89 10.33 21.44
C ARG A 92 9.12 9.04 20.66
N LYS A 93 8.64 7.92 21.18
CA LYS A 93 8.61 6.65 20.46
C LYS A 93 7.31 6.63 19.67
N GLU A 94 7.39 6.89 18.38
CA GLU A 94 6.27 6.64 17.48
C GLU A 94 5.98 5.14 17.51
N SER A 95 4.77 4.80 17.93
CA SER A 95 4.30 3.43 17.94
C SER A 95 3.07 3.37 17.06
N PHE A 96 2.95 2.32 16.26
CA PHE A 96 1.79 2.08 15.41
C PHE A 96 1.20 0.73 15.79
N ARG A 97 -0.13 0.62 15.66
CA ARG A 97 -0.86 -0.62 15.85
C ARG A 97 -1.46 -1.03 14.51
N VAL A 98 -1.18 -2.25 14.10
CA VAL A 98 -1.79 -2.86 12.91
C VAL A 98 -2.89 -3.80 13.40
N LYS A 99 -4.13 -3.57 12.97
CA LYS A 99 -5.25 -4.50 13.12
C LYS A 99 -5.45 -5.22 11.79
N ILE A 100 -5.52 -6.54 11.82
CA ILE A 100 -5.69 -7.39 10.64
C ILE A 100 -6.84 -8.33 10.94
N ASN A 101 -7.80 -8.43 10.02
CA ASN A 101 -8.96 -9.30 10.19
C ASN A 101 -8.56 -10.78 10.06
N GLU A 102 -9.37 -11.66 10.64
CA GLU A 102 -9.17 -13.11 10.54
C GLU A 102 -9.21 -13.57 9.07
N GLY A 103 -8.34 -14.53 8.73
CA GLY A 103 -8.23 -15.08 7.37
C GLY A 103 -7.45 -14.21 6.38
N VAL A 104 -6.90 -13.07 6.80
CA VAL A 104 -6.05 -12.21 5.97
C VAL A 104 -4.57 -12.59 6.14
N ASP A 105 -3.83 -12.68 5.03
CA ASP A 105 -2.41 -12.98 5.04
C ASP A 105 -1.59 -11.80 5.62
N TYR A 106 -0.88 -12.06 6.71
CA TYR A 106 -0.06 -11.05 7.39
C TYR A 106 1.11 -10.55 6.52
N ALA A 107 1.77 -11.45 5.80
CA ALA A 107 2.92 -11.10 4.95
C ALA A 107 2.49 -10.19 3.80
N PHE A 108 1.31 -10.43 3.23
CA PHE A 108 0.69 -9.55 2.24
C PHE A 108 0.49 -8.13 2.79
N ILE A 109 -0.11 -7.99 3.98
CA ILE A 109 -0.32 -6.68 4.61
C ILE A 109 1.01 -5.97 4.88
N PHE A 110 2.00 -6.66 5.47
CA PHE A 110 3.30 -6.05 5.75
C PHE A 110 4.07 -5.66 4.47
N ALA A 111 3.95 -6.41 3.39
CA ALA A 111 4.53 -6.03 2.10
C ALA A 111 3.91 -4.73 1.56
N LEU A 112 2.59 -4.57 1.65
CA LEU A 112 1.93 -3.32 1.26
C LEU A 112 2.37 -2.13 2.13
N LEU A 113 2.49 -2.35 3.44
CA LEU A 113 3.00 -1.31 4.35
C LEU A 113 4.43 -0.92 4.03
N ALA A 114 5.31 -1.89 3.75
CA ALA A 114 6.70 -1.61 3.39
C ALA A 114 6.79 -0.78 2.10
N ILE A 115 6.04 -1.15 1.06
CA ILE A 115 5.93 -0.38 -0.19
C ILE A 115 5.41 1.02 0.13
N PHE A 116 4.36 1.14 0.93
CA PHE A 116 3.79 2.44 1.27
C PHE A 116 4.78 3.34 2.04
N THR A 117 5.45 2.82 3.08
CA THR A 117 6.37 3.60 3.93
C THR A 117 7.65 4.02 3.21
N VAL A 118 8.18 3.21 2.30
CA VAL A 118 9.41 3.54 1.58
C VAL A 118 9.17 4.66 0.56
N ASN A 119 7.95 4.75 0.03
CA ASN A 119 7.65 5.62 -1.11
C ASN A 119 6.96 6.94 -0.73
N ASP A 120 6.54 7.13 0.52
CA ASP A 120 5.99 8.41 1.01
C ASP A 120 7.09 9.46 1.31
N PHE A 121 8.37 9.12 1.16
CA PHE A 121 9.53 10.02 1.36
C PHE A 121 10.14 10.60 0.07
N ILE A 122 9.46 10.47 -1.09
CA ILE A 122 9.92 11.01 -2.39
C ILE A 122 8.93 12.07 -2.90
#